data_AF-A0A6V2CAM5-F1
#
_entry.id   AF-A0A6V2CAM5-F1
#
_cell.length_a   1.000
_cell.length_b   1.000
_cell.length_c   1.000
_cell.angle_alpha   90.00
_cell.angle_beta   90.00
_cell.angle_gamma   90.00
#
_symmetry.space_group_name_H-M   'P 1'
#
loop_
_entity.id
_entity.type
_entity.pdbx_description
1 polymer ?
#
loop_
_entity_poly.entity_id
_entity_poly.type
_entity_poly.pdbx_seq_one_letter_code
_entity_poly.pdbx_strand_id
1 'polypeptide(L)'
;FLSKAFRYVQHSHSRTQITPSVVIYQHTYTYTQERGVYFQQQQQSLKVATKMAEGGIYPWKIQKVEAFGPTADYSNLSKPLPSPPDGMVWDQDVTTKEWKLISSPEQKAVVPKNEENKETLNDDIDVLKQMAREEEKQKERQKSAGPTHIQHIILPTDTLAGICLKYKISAVKVRQINRFSGSNLHLAPNPLIIPIVDPQLLVDGVIKVQNTESREFKRGAFRARFLSLRDGEITSYVFRALMYMHYYFVYVSLRFVSLADVFYLPCTLHFRLYSKLSQKQVSRNEQLGFRSSDAKCQG
;
A
#
# COMPACT_ATOMS: atom_id res chain seq x y z
N PHE A 1 1.62 13.36 8.14
CA PHE A 1 2.56 14.41 8.61
C PHE A 1 3.17 15.23 7.47
N LEU A 2 3.74 14.61 6.42
CA LEU A 2 4.30 15.32 5.24
C LEU A 2 3.30 16.27 4.54
N SER A 3 2.01 15.94 4.48
CA SER A 3 0.96 16.83 3.92
C SER A 3 0.79 18.15 4.69
N LYS A 4 1.01 18.17 6.02
CA LYS A 4 0.94 19.40 6.83
C LYS A 4 2.21 20.25 6.73
N ALA A 5 3.39 19.63 6.64
CA ALA A 5 4.65 20.34 6.44
C ALA A 5 4.71 21.06 5.08
N PHE A 6 4.06 20.53 4.05
CA PHE A 6 4.03 21.14 2.72
C PHE A 6 3.16 22.41 2.61
N ARG A 7 2.12 22.58 3.44
CA ARG A 7 1.34 23.83 3.46
C ARG A 7 2.17 25.02 3.96
N TYR A 8 3.19 24.78 4.78
CA TYR A 8 4.02 25.85 5.32
C TYR A 8 4.99 26.44 4.29
N VAL A 9 5.34 25.69 3.24
CA VAL A 9 6.27 26.14 2.19
C VAL A 9 5.55 26.89 1.05
N GLN A 10 4.25 26.60 0.79
CA GLN A 10 3.48 27.34 -0.22
C GLN A 10 2.92 28.68 0.27
N HIS A 11 2.81 28.91 1.59
CA HIS A 11 2.27 30.16 2.12
C HIS A 11 3.30 31.29 2.33
N SER A 12 4.59 31.03 2.12
CA SER A 12 5.65 32.04 2.27
C SER A 12 5.94 32.84 1.00
N HIS A 13 5.22 32.62 -0.09
CA HIS A 13 5.42 33.34 -1.37
C HIS A 13 4.36 34.43 -1.68
N SER A 14 3.49 34.77 -0.72
CA SER A 14 2.38 35.70 -0.97
C SER A 14 2.14 36.69 0.18
N ARG A 15 3.14 37.51 0.51
CA ARG A 15 2.99 38.92 0.93
C ARG A 15 4.29 39.43 1.54
N THR A 16 5.01 40.20 0.74
CA THR A 16 5.68 41.45 1.17
C THR A 16 6.19 42.13 -0.10
N GLN A 17 5.41 43.09 -0.61
CA GLN A 17 5.98 44.16 -1.42
C GLN A 17 6.74 45.07 -0.45
N ILE A 18 7.98 44.69 -0.14
CA ILE A 18 8.96 45.60 0.46
C ILE A 18 10.00 45.77 -0.62
N THR A 19 10.08 46.97 -1.18
CA THR A 19 11.17 47.41 -2.03
C THR A 19 12.49 47.22 -1.29
N PRO A 20 13.40 46.36 -1.77
CA PRO A 20 14.71 46.29 -1.20
C PRO A 20 15.66 47.01 -2.14
N SER A 21 16.17 48.16 -1.69
CA SER A 21 17.45 48.69 -2.16
C SER A 21 18.54 47.72 -1.69
N VAL A 22 18.64 46.58 -2.38
CA VAL A 22 19.67 45.57 -2.17
C VAL A 22 20.84 45.94 -3.07
N VAL A 23 21.90 46.41 -2.43
CA VAL A 23 23.25 46.39 -2.97
C VAL A 23 23.56 44.94 -3.34
N ILE A 24 23.53 44.67 -4.64
CA ILE A 24 23.91 43.38 -5.22
C ILE A 24 25.43 43.26 -5.02
N TYR A 25 25.85 42.58 -3.97
CA TYR A 25 27.19 42.00 -3.95
C TYR A 25 27.22 40.90 -4.99
N GLN A 26 27.72 41.24 -6.18
CA GLN A 26 28.12 40.27 -7.19
C GLN A 26 29.31 39.47 -6.65
N HIS A 27 29.05 38.42 -5.88
CA HIS A 27 30.01 37.34 -5.75
C HIS A 27 29.99 36.54 -7.05
N THR A 28 30.80 36.98 -8.01
CA THR A 28 31.25 36.16 -9.13
C THR A 28 32.05 35.00 -8.57
N TYR A 29 31.39 33.87 -8.35
CA TYR A 29 32.08 32.60 -8.19
C TYR A 29 32.60 32.20 -9.57
N THR A 30 33.87 32.48 -9.84
CA THR A 30 34.61 31.85 -10.94
C THR A 30 34.75 30.38 -10.59
N TYR A 31 33.79 29.57 -11.04
CA TYR A 31 33.91 28.11 -11.02
C TYR A 31 35.00 27.76 -12.04
N THR A 32 36.20 27.49 -11.54
CA THR A 32 37.34 27.05 -12.34
C THR A 32 36.97 25.77 -13.09
N GLN A 33 36.93 25.92 -14.41
CA GLN A 33 36.62 24.90 -15.40
C GLN A 33 37.84 23.98 -15.57
N GLU A 34 38.15 23.17 -14.56
CA GLU A 34 39.24 22.17 -14.61
C GLU A 34 38.70 20.75 -14.39
N ARG A 35 37.74 20.33 -15.22
CA ARG A 35 37.38 18.89 -15.38
C ARG A 35 37.04 18.54 -16.82
N GLY A 36 37.78 19.12 -17.76
CA GLY A 36 37.61 18.93 -19.20
C GLY A 36 38.83 18.34 -19.91
N VAL A 37 39.53 17.35 -19.33
CA VAL A 37 40.59 16.63 -20.08
C VAL A 37 40.63 15.12 -19.84
N TYR A 38 39.98 14.58 -18.79
CA TYR A 38 40.03 13.12 -18.52
C TYR A 38 38.89 12.28 -19.13
N PHE A 39 37.95 12.89 -19.87
CA PHE A 39 36.83 12.13 -20.46
C PHE A 39 36.96 11.83 -21.96
N GLN A 40 38.06 12.28 -22.60
CA GLN A 40 38.29 12.02 -24.03
C GLN A 40 39.34 10.92 -24.29
N GLN A 41 40.09 10.50 -23.27
CA GLN A 41 41.08 9.41 -23.36
C GLN A 41 40.58 8.06 -22.80
N GLN A 42 39.26 7.89 -22.66
CA GLN A 42 38.62 6.57 -22.46
C GLN A 42 37.70 6.15 -23.62
N GLN A 43 37.55 6.98 -24.67
CA GLN A 43 36.78 6.60 -25.87
C GLN A 43 37.65 6.04 -27.01
N GLN A 44 38.98 6.04 -26.88
CA GLN A 44 39.88 5.52 -27.93
C GLN A 44 40.49 4.14 -27.65
N SER A 45 40.23 3.51 -26.49
CA SER A 45 40.69 2.13 -26.23
C SER A 45 39.59 1.06 -26.26
N LEU A 46 38.32 1.42 -26.52
CA LEU A 46 37.21 0.48 -26.73
C LEU A 46 37.10 0.01 -28.21
N LYS A 47 38.25 -0.26 -28.84
CA LYS A 47 38.32 -0.98 -30.13
C LYS A 47 38.91 -2.38 -30.00
N VAL A 48 39.01 -2.92 -28.78
CA VAL A 48 39.48 -4.28 -28.56
C VAL A 48 38.49 -5.03 -27.67
N ALA A 49 37.87 -6.05 -28.27
CA ALA A 49 37.20 -7.17 -27.63
C ALA A 49 35.86 -6.91 -26.92
N THR A 50 34.83 -6.51 -27.65
CA THR A 50 33.45 -6.99 -27.40
C THR A 50 33.32 -8.45 -27.86
N LYS A 51 34.03 -9.36 -27.17
CA LYS A 51 33.74 -10.80 -27.20
C LYS A 51 32.87 -11.10 -25.97
N MET A 52 31.58 -11.24 -26.24
CA MET A 52 30.67 -12.22 -25.65
C MET A 52 30.51 -12.24 -24.13
N ALA A 53 29.33 -11.84 -23.63
CA ALA A 53 28.61 -12.60 -22.59
C ALA A 53 27.19 -12.05 -22.25
N GLU A 54 26.38 -11.57 -23.19
CA GLU A 54 24.94 -11.39 -22.89
C GLU A 54 24.07 -11.76 -24.09
N GLY A 55 23.58 -13.00 -24.08
CA GLY A 55 22.24 -13.39 -24.56
C GLY A 55 21.70 -12.84 -25.88
N GLY A 56 22.54 -12.40 -26.80
CA GLY A 56 22.11 -11.93 -28.11
C GLY A 56 21.48 -13.08 -28.88
N ILE A 57 20.17 -13.00 -29.12
CA ILE A 57 19.50 -13.81 -30.13
C ILE A 57 20.24 -13.55 -31.44
N TYR A 58 21.03 -14.53 -31.86
CA TYR A 58 21.80 -14.43 -33.07
C TYR A 58 20.84 -14.25 -34.26
N PRO A 59 21.12 -13.34 -35.21
CA PRO A 59 20.26 -13.11 -36.37
C PRO A 59 19.96 -14.37 -37.18
N TRP A 60 20.89 -15.32 -37.22
CA TRP A 60 20.72 -16.63 -37.89
C TRP A 60 19.84 -17.62 -37.11
N LYS A 61 19.60 -17.35 -35.82
CA LYS A 61 18.70 -18.10 -34.95
C LYS A 61 17.30 -17.45 -34.89
N ILE A 62 17.12 -16.28 -35.52
CA ILE A 62 15.80 -15.73 -35.84
C ILE A 62 15.27 -16.57 -37.00
N GLN A 63 14.61 -17.68 -36.68
CA GLN A 63 13.82 -18.38 -37.67
C GLN A 63 12.76 -17.38 -38.12
N LYS A 64 12.86 -16.88 -39.36
CA LYS A 64 11.76 -16.21 -40.04
C LYS A 64 10.69 -17.27 -40.22
N VAL A 65 9.92 -17.51 -39.17
CA VAL A 65 8.69 -18.26 -39.30
C VAL A 65 7.80 -17.29 -40.06
N GLU A 66 7.72 -17.48 -41.38
CA GLU A 66 6.61 -16.98 -42.18
C GLU A 66 5.36 -17.74 -41.72
N ALA A 67 4.98 -17.55 -40.46
CA ALA A 67 3.74 -18.04 -39.87
C ALA A 67 2.60 -17.14 -40.35
N PHE A 68 2.47 -17.00 -41.67
CA PHE A 68 1.16 -16.96 -42.30
C PHE A 68 0.64 -18.40 -42.45
N GLY A 69 0.84 -19.24 -41.43
CA GLY A 69 -0.03 -20.38 -41.25
C GLY A 69 -1.46 -19.83 -41.16
N PRO A 70 -2.47 -20.55 -41.68
CA PRO A 70 -3.85 -20.10 -41.60
C PRO A 70 -4.13 -19.71 -40.16
N THR A 71 -4.35 -18.41 -39.93
CA THR A 71 -4.76 -17.92 -38.62
C THR A 71 -6.00 -18.71 -38.29
N ALA A 72 -5.95 -19.52 -37.23
CA ALA A 72 -7.05 -20.41 -36.90
C ALA A 72 -8.33 -19.58 -36.91
N ASP A 73 -9.24 -19.90 -37.82
CA ASP A 73 -10.44 -19.11 -38.01
C ASP A 73 -11.41 -19.42 -36.87
N TYR A 74 -11.33 -18.60 -35.82
CA TYR A 74 -12.19 -18.69 -34.66
C TYR A 74 -13.61 -18.13 -34.92
N SER A 75 -13.93 -17.71 -36.14
CA SER A 75 -15.29 -17.24 -36.50
C SER A 75 -16.36 -18.32 -36.26
N ASN A 76 -15.96 -19.60 -36.19
CA ASN A 76 -16.87 -20.70 -35.87
C ASN A 76 -17.13 -20.89 -34.37
N LEU A 77 -16.33 -20.29 -33.47
CA LEU A 77 -16.54 -20.41 -32.01
C LEU A 77 -17.79 -19.67 -31.51
N SER A 78 -18.29 -18.68 -32.26
CA SER A 78 -19.51 -17.94 -31.91
C SER A 78 -20.79 -18.62 -32.41
N LYS A 79 -20.68 -19.69 -33.22
CA LYS A 79 -21.86 -20.43 -33.67
C LYS A 79 -22.41 -21.24 -32.48
N PRO A 80 -23.73 -21.24 -32.24
CA PRO A 80 -24.31 -22.08 -31.20
C PRO A 80 -23.96 -23.54 -31.47
N LEU A 81 -23.81 -24.33 -30.40
CA LEU A 81 -23.59 -25.77 -30.52
C LEU A 81 -24.74 -26.39 -31.35
N PRO A 82 -24.44 -27.41 -32.19
CA PRO A 82 -25.50 -28.12 -32.89
C PRO A 82 -26.49 -28.72 -31.87
N SER A 83 -27.76 -28.74 -32.25
CA SER A 83 -28.81 -29.39 -31.45
C SER A 83 -28.40 -30.83 -31.11
N PRO A 84 -28.55 -31.27 -29.85
CA PRO A 84 -28.22 -32.63 -29.47
C PRO A 84 -29.12 -33.64 -30.20
N PRO A 85 -28.65 -34.87 -30.43
CA PRO A 85 -29.48 -35.96 -30.97
C PRO A 85 -30.72 -36.23 -30.10
N ASP A 86 -31.80 -36.72 -30.71
CA ASP A 86 -33.04 -37.04 -30.01
C ASP A 86 -32.81 -37.94 -28.79
N GLY A 87 -33.33 -37.52 -27.63
CA GLY A 87 -33.19 -38.23 -26.36
C GLY A 87 -31.89 -37.97 -25.59
N MET A 88 -31.04 -37.06 -26.06
CA MET A 88 -29.80 -36.67 -25.38
C MET A 88 -29.78 -35.18 -25.04
N VAL A 89 -29.06 -34.81 -23.98
CA VAL A 89 -28.89 -33.43 -23.51
C VAL A 89 -27.40 -33.16 -23.33
N TRP A 90 -26.96 -31.96 -23.72
CA TRP A 90 -25.63 -31.45 -23.41
C TRP A 90 -25.57 -31.05 -21.94
N ASP A 91 -24.71 -31.71 -21.16
CA ASP A 91 -24.44 -31.38 -19.76
C ASP A 91 -22.99 -30.92 -19.60
N GLN A 92 -22.78 -29.80 -18.89
CA GLN A 92 -21.45 -29.26 -18.64
C GLN A 92 -21.00 -29.64 -17.23
N ASP A 93 -19.95 -30.44 -17.13
CA ASP A 93 -19.38 -30.82 -15.85
C ASP A 93 -18.74 -29.59 -15.19
N VAL A 94 -19.28 -29.17 -14.04
CA VAL A 94 -18.88 -27.93 -13.33
C VAL A 94 -17.41 -27.95 -12.92
N THR A 95 -16.84 -29.14 -12.70
CA THR A 95 -15.46 -29.29 -12.23
C THR A 95 -14.45 -29.21 -13.35
N THR A 96 -14.69 -29.94 -14.44
CA THR A 96 -13.78 -30.05 -15.58
C THR A 96 -14.05 -29.00 -16.67
N LYS A 97 -15.24 -28.39 -16.66
CA LYS A 97 -15.78 -27.49 -17.70
C LYS A 97 -15.92 -28.12 -19.08
N GLU A 98 -15.83 -29.45 -19.16
CA GLU A 98 -16.02 -30.21 -20.38
C GLU A 98 -17.51 -30.47 -20.63
N TRP A 99 -17.93 -30.43 -21.89
CA TRP A 99 -19.29 -30.75 -22.31
C TRP A 99 -19.40 -32.26 -22.57
N LYS A 100 -20.37 -32.92 -21.94
CA LYS A 100 -20.67 -34.35 -22.14
C LYS A 100 -22.11 -34.51 -22.60
N LEU A 101 -22.34 -35.54 -23.40
CA LEU A 101 -23.65 -35.90 -23.90
C LEU A 101 -24.27 -36.94 -22.95
N ILE A 102 -25.36 -36.59 -22.28
CA ILE A 102 -26.04 -37.46 -21.31
C ILE A 102 -27.41 -37.85 -21.87
N SER A 103 -27.78 -39.12 -21.72
CA SER A 103 -29.14 -39.59 -22.05
C SER A 103 -30.15 -38.89 -21.14
N SER A 104 -31.16 -38.23 -21.71
CA SER A 104 -32.19 -37.53 -20.94
C SER A 104 -32.86 -38.51 -19.96
N PRO A 105 -32.85 -38.23 -18.64
CA PRO A 105 -33.43 -39.12 -17.65
C PRO A 105 -34.98 -39.19 -17.70
N GLU A 106 -35.65 -38.41 -18.56
CA GLU A 106 -37.11 -38.21 -18.53
C GLU A 106 -38.00 -39.33 -19.10
N GLN A 107 -37.45 -40.51 -19.46
CA GLN A 107 -38.30 -41.63 -19.93
C GLN A 107 -38.17 -42.94 -19.13
N LYS A 108 -37.62 -42.90 -17.91
CA LYS A 108 -37.77 -44.03 -16.99
C LYS A 108 -38.96 -43.82 -16.05
N ALA A 109 -40.08 -44.36 -16.53
CA ALA A 109 -41.15 -45.01 -15.77
C ALA A 109 -41.68 -44.27 -14.52
N VAL A 110 -42.93 -43.82 -14.67
CA VAL A 110 -43.94 -43.68 -13.61
C VAL A 110 -43.83 -44.85 -12.61
N VAL A 111 -43.16 -44.61 -11.48
CA VAL A 111 -43.23 -45.46 -10.30
C VAL A 111 -44.44 -44.97 -9.48
N PRO A 112 -45.35 -45.87 -9.06
CA PRO A 112 -46.52 -45.49 -8.30
C PRO A 112 -46.11 -44.91 -6.94
N LYS A 113 -46.70 -43.75 -6.63
CA LYS A 113 -46.69 -43.09 -5.33
C LYS A 113 -47.16 -44.08 -4.26
N ASN A 114 -46.28 -44.45 -3.33
CA ASN A 114 -46.70 -44.91 -2.02
C ASN A 114 -46.72 -43.68 -1.10
N GLU A 115 -47.93 -43.22 -0.81
CA GLU A 115 -48.25 -42.22 0.20
C GLU A 115 -48.31 -42.91 1.56
N GLU A 116 -47.25 -42.82 2.38
CA GLU A 116 -47.36 -43.02 3.83
C GLU A 116 -46.04 -42.62 4.53
N ASN A 117 -45.95 -41.33 4.86
CA ASN A 117 -45.27 -40.75 6.04
C ASN A 117 -45.08 -39.25 5.81
N LYS A 118 -46.14 -38.49 6.06
CA LYS A 118 -46.17 -37.03 6.10
C LYS A 118 -46.60 -36.61 7.49
N GLU A 119 -45.72 -36.65 8.47
CA GLU A 119 -45.92 -35.97 9.75
C GLU A 119 -44.60 -36.04 10.52
N THR A 120 -43.71 -35.07 10.29
CA THR A 120 -42.61 -34.60 11.17
C THR A 120 -41.60 -33.68 10.44
N LEU A 121 -41.68 -33.52 9.11
CA LEU A 121 -40.64 -32.85 8.32
C LEU A 121 -40.95 -31.38 7.93
N ASN A 122 -41.85 -30.71 8.65
CA ASN A 122 -42.22 -29.32 8.33
C ASN A 122 -41.37 -28.28 9.08
N ASP A 123 -40.78 -28.62 10.24
CA ASP A 123 -40.04 -27.65 11.06
C ASP A 123 -38.61 -27.40 10.55
N ASP A 124 -37.99 -28.38 9.88
CA ASP A 124 -36.63 -28.24 9.32
C ASP A 124 -36.58 -27.39 8.03
N ILE A 125 -37.72 -27.26 7.33
CA ILE A 125 -37.80 -26.52 6.07
C ILE A 125 -37.70 -25.00 6.32
N ASP A 126 -38.21 -24.53 7.45
CA ASP A 126 -38.19 -23.10 7.79
C ASP A 126 -36.80 -22.63 8.25
N VAL A 127 -36.00 -23.50 8.86
CA VAL A 127 -34.60 -23.21 9.23
C VAL A 127 -33.73 -23.05 7.98
N LEU A 128 -33.87 -23.93 6.99
CA LEU A 128 -33.14 -23.85 5.71
C LEU A 128 -33.47 -22.57 4.92
N LYS A 129 -34.74 -22.16 4.91
CA LYS A 129 -35.15 -20.89 4.28
C LYS A 129 -34.59 -19.66 4.99
N GLN A 130 -34.45 -19.71 6.31
CA GLN A 130 -33.83 -18.62 7.08
C GLN A 130 -32.33 -18.49 6.78
N MET A 131 -31.59 -19.61 6.73
CA MET A 131 -30.16 -19.59 6.39
C MET A 131 -29.90 -19.04 4.99
N ALA A 132 -30.70 -19.43 3.99
CA ALA A 132 -30.57 -18.90 2.62
C ALA A 132 -30.85 -17.39 2.54
N ARG A 133 -31.85 -16.89 3.29
CA ARG A 133 -32.16 -15.46 3.37
C ARG A 133 -31.05 -14.66 4.04
N GLU A 134 -30.39 -15.23 5.04
CA GLU A 134 -29.27 -14.56 5.73
C GLU A 134 -28.02 -14.47 4.84
N GLU A 135 -27.70 -15.51 4.06
CA GLU A 135 -26.59 -15.46 3.09
C GLU A 135 -26.81 -14.39 2.01
N GLU A 136 -28.03 -14.26 1.48
CA GLU A 136 -28.35 -13.21 0.51
C GLU A 136 -28.24 -11.80 1.12
N LYS A 137 -28.72 -11.62 2.36
CA LYS A 137 -28.60 -10.35 3.09
C LYS A 137 -27.14 -9.98 3.36
N GLN A 138 -26.28 -10.97 3.62
CA GLN A 138 -24.84 -10.75 3.78
C GLN A 138 -24.17 -10.36 2.45
N LYS A 139 -24.53 -11.02 1.33
CA LYS A 139 -24.06 -10.66 -0.02
C LYS A 139 -24.49 -9.25 -0.41
N GLU A 140 -25.70 -8.82 -0.07
CA GLU A 140 -26.16 -7.45 -0.35
C GLU A 140 -25.47 -6.39 0.52
N ARG A 141 -25.22 -6.68 1.80
CA ARG A 141 -24.46 -5.79 2.69
C ARG A 141 -23.01 -5.59 2.22
N GLN A 142 -22.42 -6.59 1.58
CA GLN A 142 -21.10 -6.47 0.95
C GLN A 142 -21.13 -5.67 -0.37
N LYS A 143 -22.31 -5.49 -0.98
CA LYS A 143 -22.47 -4.83 -2.28
C LYS A 143 -22.53 -3.29 -2.21
N SER A 144 -22.78 -2.70 -1.04
CA SER A 144 -22.88 -1.24 -0.87
C SER A 144 -21.59 -0.56 -0.41
N ALA A 145 -20.56 -1.32 -0.02
CA ALA A 145 -19.23 -0.76 0.17
C ALA A 145 -18.62 -0.53 -1.22
N GLY A 146 -18.65 0.73 -1.69
CA GLY A 146 -18.01 1.10 -2.94
C GLY A 146 -16.57 0.56 -3.02
N PRO A 147 -16.05 0.24 -4.22
CA PRO A 147 -14.76 -0.41 -4.37
C PRO A 147 -13.69 0.41 -3.64
N THR A 148 -12.99 -0.25 -2.70
CA THR A 148 -11.83 0.33 -2.03
C THR A 148 -10.68 0.35 -3.04
N HIS A 149 -9.98 1.49 -3.12
CA HIS A 149 -8.87 1.67 -4.06
C HIS A 149 -7.58 1.95 -3.29
N ILE A 150 -6.48 1.38 -3.76
CA ILE A 150 -5.11 1.68 -3.29
C ILE A 150 -4.43 2.54 -4.35
N GLN A 151 -3.73 3.58 -3.90
CA GLN A 151 -2.79 4.32 -4.74
C GLN A 151 -1.42 3.65 -4.68
N HIS A 152 -0.92 3.22 -5.84
CA HIS A 152 0.39 2.61 -5.99
C HIS A 152 1.31 3.54 -6.77
N ILE A 153 2.48 3.83 -6.22
CA ILE A 153 3.45 4.69 -6.89
C ILE A 153 4.35 3.83 -7.73
N ILE A 154 4.32 4.04 -9.05
CA ILE A 154 5.08 3.25 -10.00
C ILE A 154 6.58 3.49 -9.79
N LEU A 155 7.32 2.45 -9.43
CA LEU A 155 8.79 2.47 -9.36
C LEU A 155 9.39 1.97 -10.70
N PRO A 156 10.65 2.31 -11.00
CA PRO A 156 11.32 1.81 -12.22
C PRO A 156 11.47 0.29 -12.27
N THR A 157 11.46 -0.37 -11.12
CA THR A 157 11.55 -1.83 -10.98
C THR A 157 10.19 -2.52 -11.11
N ASP A 158 9.09 -1.76 -11.04
CA ASP A 158 7.76 -2.33 -11.14
C ASP A 158 7.43 -2.70 -12.58
N THR A 159 6.76 -3.84 -12.74
CA THR A 159 6.18 -4.27 -14.02
C THR A 159 4.68 -4.44 -13.85
N LEU A 160 3.90 -4.24 -14.92
CA LEU A 160 2.44 -4.39 -14.84
C LEU A 160 2.06 -5.80 -14.34
N ALA A 161 2.76 -6.83 -14.82
CA ALA A 161 2.59 -8.20 -14.37
C ALA A 161 2.92 -8.37 -12.88
N GLY A 162 4.04 -7.81 -12.41
CA GLY A 162 4.42 -7.84 -10.99
C GLY A 162 3.39 -7.15 -10.09
N ILE A 163 2.85 -6.00 -10.51
CA ILE A 163 1.76 -5.31 -9.82
C ILE A 163 0.50 -6.20 -9.78
N CYS A 164 0.12 -6.79 -10.91
CA CYS A 164 -1.05 -7.67 -11.00
C CYS A 164 -0.94 -8.86 -10.04
N LEU A 165 0.22 -9.52 -9.99
CA LEU A 165 0.48 -10.62 -9.06
C LEU A 165 0.45 -10.16 -7.60
N LYS A 166 1.09 -9.03 -7.29
CA LYS A 166 1.17 -8.48 -5.94
C LYS A 166 -0.19 -8.15 -5.35
N TYR A 167 -1.09 -7.60 -6.15
CA TYR A 167 -2.43 -7.18 -5.71
C TYR A 167 -3.54 -8.18 -6.09
N LYS A 168 -3.19 -9.34 -6.66
CA LYS A 168 -4.13 -10.37 -7.14
C LYS A 168 -5.22 -9.80 -8.06
N ILE A 169 -4.82 -8.97 -9.03
CA ILE A 169 -5.73 -8.28 -9.96
C ILE A 169 -5.39 -8.56 -11.42
N SER A 170 -6.39 -8.58 -12.30
CA SER A 170 -6.17 -8.70 -13.75
C SER A 170 -5.64 -7.39 -14.36
N ALA A 171 -4.69 -7.51 -15.29
CA ALA A 171 -4.11 -6.37 -16.00
C ALA A 171 -5.15 -5.55 -16.78
N VAL A 172 -6.21 -6.21 -17.28
CA VAL A 172 -7.33 -5.55 -17.99
C VAL A 172 -8.04 -4.58 -17.06
N LYS A 173 -8.35 -4.99 -15.83
CA LYS A 173 -9.06 -4.14 -14.86
C LYS A 173 -8.22 -2.94 -14.43
N VAL A 174 -6.92 -3.14 -14.21
CA VAL A 174 -5.98 -2.04 -13.91
C VAL A 174 -5.94 -1.02 -15.05
N ARG A 175 -5.85 -1.48 -16.30
CA ARG A 175 -5.85 -0.61 -17.49
C ARG A 175 -7.15 0.17 -17.66
N GLN A 176 -8.29 -0.49 -17.50
CA GLN A 176 -9.60 0.15 -17.61
C GLN A 176 -9.79 1.30 -16.62
N ILE A 177 -9.38 1.09 -15.36
CA ILE A 177 -9.53 2.10 -14.30
C ILE A 177 -8.59 3.29 -14.50
N ASN A 178 -7.35 3.02 -14.93
CA ASN A 178 -6.34 4.06 -15.11
C ASN A 178 -6.33 4.66 -16.53
N ARG A 179 -7.21 4.20 -17.42
CA ARG A 179 -7.34 4.66 -18.81
C ARG A 179 -6.02 4.67 -19.59
N PHE A 180 -5.21 3.61 -19.45
CA PHE A 180 -3.99 3.45 -20.27
C PHE A 180 -3.98 2.10 -20.99
N SER A 181 -3.26 2.06 -22.11
CA SER A 181 -3.12 0.88 -22.97
C SER A 181 -1.67 0.42 -23.01
N GLY A 182 -1.46 -0.87 -23.32
CA GLY A 182 -0.15 -1.49 -23.43
C GLY A 182 0.40 -2.11 -22.13
N SER A 183 1.68 -2.47 -22.17
CA SER A 183 2.40 -3.11 -21.06
C SER A 183 3.37 -2.16 -20.34
N ASN A 184 3.62 -0.97 -20.92
CA ASN A 184 4.57 0.01 -20.42
C ASN A 184 3.92 0.89 -19.34
N LEU A 185 4.35 0.73 -18.09
CA LEU A 185 3.87 1.53 -16.96
C LEU A 185 4.29 3.02 -17.04
N HIS A 186 5.28 3.36 -17.87
CA HIS A 186 5.69 4.76 -18.08
C HIS A 186 4.61 5.64 -18.73
N LEU A 187 3.68 5.03 -19.46
CA LEU A 187 2.56 5.73 -20.09
C LEU A 187 1.33 5.82 -19.18
N ALA A 188 1.34 5.09 -18.06
CA ALA A 188 0.25 5.09 -17.10
C ALA A 188 0.29 6.36 -16.22
N PRO A 189 -0.87 6.83 -15.72
CA PRO A 189 -0.89 7.89 -14.73
C PRO A 189 -0.14 7.46 -13.46
N ASN A 190 0.57 8.42 -12.84
CA ASN A 190 1.31 8.20 -11.60
C ASN A 190 0.79 9.19 -10.53
N PRO A 191 0.14 8.73 -9.44
CA PRO A 191 0.04 7.34 -8.99
C PRO A 191 -1.01 6.49 -9.74
N LEU A 192 -0.77 5.17 -9.75
CA LEU A 192 -1.66 4.16 -10.33
C LEU A 192 -2.76 3.77 -9.32
N ILE A 193 -4.02 3.73 -9.78
CA ILE A 193 -5.18 3.36 -8.97
C ILE A 193 -5.43 1.85 -9.11
N ILE A 194 -5.37 1.11 -8.00
CA ILE A 194 -5.59 -0.34 -7.97
C ILE A 194 -6.87 -0.62 -7.20
N PRO A 195 -7.93 -1.19 -7.83
CA PRO A 195 -9.11 -1.60 -7.08
C PRO A 195 -8.79 -2.87 -6.28
N ILE A 196 -9.36 -2.95 -5.10
CA ILE A 196 -9.26 -4.14 -4.26
C ILE A 196 -10.56 -4.90 -4.42
N VAL A 197 -10.46 -6.19 -4.76
CA VAL A 197 -11.64 -7.05 -4.87
C VAL A 197 -12.20 -7.33 -3.48
N ASP A 198 -11.30 -7.69 -2.55
CA ASP A 198 -11.67 -8.08 -1.19
C ASP A 198 -10.94 -7.19 -0.16
N PRO A 199 -11.63 -6.27 0.52
CA PRO A 199 -11.02 -5.42 1.54
C PRO A 199 -10.40 -6.20 2.71
N GLN A 200 -10.86 -7.43 2.96
CA GLN A 200 -10.31 -8.30 4.01
C GLN A 200 -8.84 -8.66 3.75
N LEU A 201 -8.41 -8.78 2.48
CA LEU A 201 -7.02 -9.09 2.12
C LEU A 201 -6.01 -8.01 2.52
N LEU A 202 -6.47 -6.77 2.75
CA LEU A 202 -5.67 -5.70 3.37
C LEU A 202 -5.50 -5.93 4.87
N VAL A 203 -6.61 -6.26 5.55
CA VAL A 203 -6.66 -6.42 7.01
C VAL A 203 -5.82 -7.62 7.42
N ASP A 204 -5.90 -8.70 6.65
CA ASP A 204 -5.14 -9.94 6.87
C ASP A 204 -3.64 -9.78 6.53
N GLY A 205 -3.23 -8.62 5.98
CA GLY A 205 -1.84 -8.36 5.60
C GLY A 205 -1.34 -9.17 4.40
N VAL A 206 -2.23 -9.89 3.70
CA VAL A 206 -1.90 -10.66 2.50
C VAL A 206 -1.44 -9.73 1.38
N ILE A 207 -2.13 -8.59 1.21
CA ILE A 207 -1.72 -7.55 0.27
C ILE A 207 -0.70 -6.64 0.95
N LYS A 208 0.57 -6.80 0.58
CA LYS A 208 1.65 -5.93 1.06
C LYS A 208 1.52 -4.54 0.43
N VAL A 209 1.05 -3.57 1.22
CA VAL A 209 1.08 -2.15 0.84
C VAL A 209 2.53 -1.72 0.60
N GLN A 210 2.73 -0.88 -0.40
CA GLN A 210 4.07 -0.39 -0.76
C GLN A 210 4.68 0.37 0.42
N ASN A 211 5.96 0.14 0.70
CA ASN A 211 6.64 0.77 1.83
C ASN A 211 6.86 2.27 1.56
N THR A 212 6.10 3.11 2.26
CA THR A 212 6.12 4.57 2.17
C THR A 212 7.41 5.21 2.69
N GLU A 213 8.18 4.48 3.50
CA GLU A 213 9.40 4.99 4.13
C GLU A 213 10.63 4.81 3.24
N SER A 214 10.57 3.89 2.29
CA SER A 214 11.67 3.60 1.36
C SER A 214 12.09 4.85 0.58
N ARG A 215 13.39 5.01 0.38
CA ARG A 215 13.97 6.13 -0.37
C ARG A 215 13.45 6.16 -1.82
N GLU A 216 13.24 4.99 -2.41
CA GLU A 216 12.71 4.81 -3.75
C GLU A 216 11.26 5.30 -3.86
N PHE A 217 10.40 4.90 -2.92
CA PHE A 217 9.03 5.40 -2.86
C PHE A 217 8.99 6.92 -2.75
N LYS A 218 9.79 7.51 -1.85
CA LYS A 218 9.82 8.97 -1.67
C LYS A 218 10.27 9.68 -2.95
N ARG A 219 11.26 9.15 -3.68
CA ARG A 219 11.69 9.68 -4.98
C ARG A 219 10.60 9.55 -6.04
N GLY A 220 10.00 8.37 -6.18
CA GLY A 220 8.91 8.11 -7.12
C GLY A 220 7.70 9.01 -6.86
N ALA A 221 7.34 9.19 -5.58
CA ALA A 221 6.24 10.05 -5.16
C ALA A 221 6.49 11.51 -5.51
N PHE A 222 7.71 12.00 -5.30
CA PHE A 222 8.10 13.35 -5.70
C PHE A 222 8.04 13.52 -7.22
N ARG A 223 8.57 12.55 -7.97
CA ARG A 223 8.56 12.58 -9.44
C ARG A 223 7.14 12.59 -10.01
N ALA A 224 6.23 11.80 -9.44
CA ALA A 224 4.81 11.81 -9.77
C ALA A 224 4.20 13.21 -9.64
N ARG A 225 4.57 13.93 -8.59
CA ARG A 225 4.00 15.24 -8.27
C ARG A 225 4.66 16.39 -9.05
N PHE A 226 5.92 16.23 -9.44
CA PHE A 226 6.73 17.27 -10.07
C PHE A 226 7.43 16.72 -11.32
N LEU A 227 6.67 16.60 -12.40
CA LEU A 227 7.16 16.04 -13.68
C LEU A 227 8.31 16.83 -14.30
N SER A 228 8.47 18.11 -13.96
CA SER A 228 9.51 19.00 -14.51
C SER A 228 10.88 18.85 -13.84
N LEU A 229 10.96 18.24 -12.66
CA LEU A 229 12.22 18.13 -11.91
C LEU A 229 13.08 16.99 -12.43
N ARG A 230 14.40 17.23 -12.52
CA ARG A 230 15.37 16.18 -12.87
C ARG A 230 15.61 15.26 -11.67
N ASP A 231 15.97 14.00 -11.93
CA ASP A 231 16.21 13.00 -10.88
C ASP A 231 17.29 13.43 -9.85
N GLY A 232 18.30 14.19 -10.29
CA GLY A 232 19.34 14.76 -9.41
C GLY A 232 18.81 15.84 -8.46
N GLU A 233 17.87 16.67 -8.92
CA GLU A 233 17.22 17.70 -8.10
C GLU A 233 16.30 17.04 -7.09
N ILE A 234 15.48 16.07 -7.53
CA ILE A 234 14.58 15.30 -6.66
C ILE A 234 15.37 14.63 -5.52
N THR A 235 16.49 13.98 -5.86
CA THR A 235 17.33 13.32 -4.87
C THR A 235 17.87 14.32 -3.85
N SER A 236 18.29 15.50 -4.31
CA SER A 236 18.77 16.60 -3.46
C SER A 236 17.67 17.13 -2.54
N TYR A 237 16.44 17.29 -3.04
CA TYR A 237 15.29 17.73 -2.23
C TYR A 237 14.90 16.70 -1.17
N VAL A 238 14.82 15.42 -1.53
CA VAL A 238 14.52 14.35 -0.57
C VAL A 238 15.59 14.30 0.53
N PHE A 239 16.87 14.45 0.17
CA PHE A 239 17.97 14.47 1.13
C PHE A 239 17.90 15.69 2.06
N ARG A 240 17.70 16.89 1.50
CA ARG A 240 17.54 18.12 2.29
C ARG A 240 16.33 18.02 3.22
N ALA A 241 15.19 17.51 2.74
CA ALA A 241 13.99 17.35 3.56
C ALA A 241 14.22 16.39 4.75
N LEU A 242 14.93 15.28 4.52
CA LEU A 242 15.30 14.37 5.61
C LEU A 242 16.24 15.05 6.61
N MET A 243 17.22 15.81 6.12
CA MET A 243 18.14 16.56 6.98
C MET A 243 17.43 17.63 7.80
N TYR A 244 16.49 18.37 7.20
CA TYR A 244 15.68 19.34 7.93
C TYR A 244 14.78 18.69 8.99
N MET A 245 14.21 17.51 8.71
CA MET A 245 13.42 16.77 9.70
C MET A 245 14.27 16.30 10.88
N HIS A 246 15.47 15.77 10.62
CA HIS A 246 16.42 15.41 11.68
C HIS A 246 16.88 16.63 12.48
N TYR A 247 17.26 17.71 11.79
CA TYR A 247 17.67 18.96 12.44
C TYR A 247 16.55 19.52 13.32
N TYR A 248 15.32 19.57 12.82
CA TYR A 248 14.16 20.03 13.57
C TYR A 248 13.86 19.12 14.77
N PHE A 249 13.97 17.80 14.60
CA PHE A 249 13.80 16.85 15.70
C PHE A 249 14.84 17.08 16.81
N VAL A 250 16.12 17.18 16.46
CA VAL A 250 17.20 17.47 17.42
C VAL A 250 16.98 18.82 18.11
N TYR A 251 16.62 19.85 17.35
CA TYR A 251 16.34 21.18 17.89
C TYR A 251 15.18 21.17 18.91
N VAL A 252 14.08 20.48 18.58
CA VAL A 252 12.92 20.35 19.48
C VAL A 252 13.28 19.53 20.72
N SER A 253 14.01 18.43 20.57
CA SER A 253 14.46 17.61 21.71
C SER A 253 15.38 18.39 22.65
N LEU A 254 16.34 19.14 22.14
CA LEU A 254 17.22 19.99 22.95
C LEU A 254 16.44 21.07 23.72
N ARG A 255 15.42 21.67 23.07
CA ARG A 255 14.56 22.65 23.72
C ARG A 255 13.69 22.03 24.81
N PHE A 256 13.22 20.80 24.61
CA PHE A 256 12.45 20.06 25.62
C PHE A 256 13.29 19.68 26.84
N VAL A 257 14.55 19.25 26.65
CA VAL A 257 15.47 18.98 27.77
C VAL A 257 15.75 20.25 28.57
N SER A 258 16.03 21.37 27.88
CA SER A 258 16.26 22.66 28.54
C SER A 258 15.04 23.14 29.33
N LEU A 259 13.82 22.90 28.86
CA LEU A 259 12.60 23.22 29.61
C LEU A 259 12.36 22.24 30.77
N ALA A 260 12.63 20.95 30.58
CA ALA A 260 12.50 19.97 31.65
C ALA A 260 13.44 20.28 32.83
N ASP A 261 14.68 20.70 32.58
CA ASP A 261 15.60 21.10 33.65
C ASP A 261 15.12 22.32 34.45
N VAL A 262 14.44 23.27 33.78
CA VAL A 262 13.84 24.44 34.43
C VAL A 262 12.62 24.05 35.30
N PHE A 263 11.86 23.02 34.91
CA PHE A 263 10.69 22.56 35.67
C PHE A 263 10.98 21.47 36.71
N TYR A 264 12.06 20.69 36.58
CA TYR A 264 12.45 19.67 37.56
C TYR A 264 13.29 20.20 38.74
N LEU A 265 13.94 21.37 38.59
CA LEU A 265 14.67 22.03 39.68
C LEU A 265 13.78 22.40 40.90
N PRO A 266 12.55 22.92 40.76
CA PRO A 266 11.71 23.22 41.92
C PRO A 266 11.12 21.97 42.59
N CYS A 267 10.88 20.86 41.87
CA CYS A 267 10.27 19.66 42.48
C CYS A 267 11.22 18.87 43.39
N THR A 268 12.52 18.84 43.08
CA THR A 268 13.51 18.13 43.93
C THR A 268 13.91 18.92 45.18
N LEU A 269 13.92 20.26 45.11
CA LEU A 269 14.10 21.14 46.26
C LEU A 269 12.91 21.10 47.23
N HIS A 270 11.68 21.03 46.71
CA HIS A 270 10.50 20.92 47.56
C HIS A 270 10.44 19.58 48.32
N PHE A 271 10.86 18.47 47.70
CA PHE A 271 10.89 17.15 48.36
C PHE A 271 11.95 17.07 49.47
N ARG A 272 13.13 17.70 49.30
CA ARG A 272 14.15 17.79 50.37
C ARG A 272 13.74 18.71 51.52
N LEU A 273 12.98 19.78 51.26
CA LEU A 273 12.46 20.65 52.32
C LEU A 273 11.33 19.98 53.12
N TYR A 274 10.44 19.24 52.46
CA TYR A 274 9.38 18.47 53.13
C TYR A 274 9.96 17.34 54.01
N SER A 275 10.98 16.64 53.54
CA SER A 275 11.69 15.61 54.33
C SER A 275 12.29 16.17 55.63
N LYS A 276 12.90 17.36 55.59
CA LYS A 276 13.49 17.99 56.79
C LYS A 276 12.43 18.52 57.77
N LEU A 277 11.28 18.98 57.28
CA LEU A 277 10.17 19.42 58.15
C LEU A 277 9.48 18.23 58.83
N SER A 278 9.35 17.08 58.14
CA SER A 278 8.77 15.87 58.71
C SER A 278 9.63 15.28 59.83
N GLN A 279 10.97 15.26 59.70
CA GLN A 279 11.85 14.78 60.78
C GLN A 279 11.80 15.69 62.01
N LYS A 280 11.57 17.00 61.85
CA LYS A 280 11.51 17.96 62.97
C LYS A 280 10.21 17.85 63.79
N GLN A 281 9.14 17.30 63.21
CA GLN A 281 7.87 17.06 63.93
C GLN A 281 7.95 15.78 64.79
N VAL A 282 8.66 14.74 64.35
CA VAL A 282 8.81 13.49 65.12
C VAL A 282 9.58 13.72 66.43
N SER A 283 10.66 14.51 66.42
CA SER A 283 11.40 14.83 67.64
C SER A 283 10.67 15.77 68.61
N ARG A 284 9.60 16.46 68.19
CA ARG A 284 8.83 17.35 69.07
C ARG A 284 7.72 16.60 69.82
N ASN A 285 7.22 15.50 69.27
CA ASN A 285 6.20 14.67 69.91
C ASN A 285 6.76 13.66 70.93
N GLU A 286 8.07 13.38 70.94
CA GLU A 286 8.70 12.56 71.99
C GLU A 286 8.92 13.32 73.32
N GLN A 287 8.86 14.65 73.34
CA GLN A 287 9.00 15.44 74.57
C GLN A 287 7.68 15.74 75.28
N LEU A 288 6.53 15.55 74.64
CA LEU A 288 5.23 15.67 75.27
C LEU A 288 4.76 14.28 75.70
N GLY A 289 5.28 13.88 76.86
CA GLY A 289 4.98 12.61 77.52
C GLY A 289 3.48 12.32 77.58
N PHE A 290 3.06 11.33 76.79
CA PHE A 290 1.78 10.69 76.94
C PHE A 290 1.87 9.69 78.09
N ARG A 291 1.49 10.15 79.30
CA ARG A 291 1.03 9.27 80.37
C ARG A 291 -0.25 8.58 79.88
N SER A 292 -0.11 7.38 79.35
CA SER A 292 -1.25 6.50 79.09
C SER A 292 -1.72 5.90 80.41
N SER A 293 -2.89 6.33 80.85
CA SER A 293 -3.64 5.77 81.97
C SER A 293 -4.10 4.36 81.61
N ASP A 294 -3.69 3.37 82.41
CA ASP A 294 -4.22 2.01 82.38
C ASP A 294 -5.70 2.00 82.78
N ALA A 295 -6.58 1.77 81.81
CA ALA A 295 -7.97 1.41 82.07
C ALA A 295 -8.16 -0.10 81.83
N LYS A 296 -8.13 -0.85 82.93
CA LYS A 296 -8.63 -2.22 83.05
C LYS A 296 -10.13 -2.25 82.72
N CYS A 297 -10.52 -3.09 81.77
CA CYS A 297 -11.85 -3.69 81.75
C CYS A 297 -11.68 -5.21 81.72
N GLN A 298 -11.98 -5.83 82.86
CA GLN A 298 -12.24 -7.26 83.01
C GLN A 298 -13.74 -7.50 82.77
N GLY A 299 -14.03 -8.65 82.16
CA GLY A 299 -15.11 -9.60 82.50
C GLY A 299 -16.52 -9.06 82.67
#